data_AF-A0AAE8ZW69-F1
#
_entry.id   AF-A0AAE8ZW69-F1
#
_cell.length_a   1.000
_cell.length_b   1.000
_cell.length_c   1.000
_cell.angle_alpha   90.00
_cell.angle_beta   90.00
_cell.angle_gamma   90.00
#
_symmetry.space_group_name_H-M   'P 1'
#
loop_
_entity.id
_entity.type
_entity.pdbx_description
1 polymer ?
#
loop_
_entity_poly.entity_id
_entity_poly.type
_entity_poly.pdbx_seq_one_letter_code
_entity_poly.pdbx_strand_id
1 'polypeptide(L)'
;MFAKKWPMFIAFCIFHIPVVFSGGLEVYLVITAALPAEIQQALALRNIDVSLYSVTGTLRLQTVSLINFIIMVGAVFVYPIASFFIAARTLFLLNRHVLSKTGKAEHRSFIAGLCLQSLLPVLTYFPTFVLYVHCVLTGTEMLFQQYGIYLMPTTPALIDPFLTLTFMVPFRNRILTWVGLRKPRVVNSNNLMSVTRSFT
;
A
#
# COMPACT_ATOMS: atom_id res chain seq x y z
N MET A 1 15.01 21.86 18.11
CA MET A 1 13.94 20.85 17.85
C MET A 1 13.55 20.70 16.36
N PHE A 2 13.88 21.66 15.48
CA PHE A 2 13.53 21.61 14.04
C PHE A 2 14.46 20.76 13.16
N ALA A 3 15.74 20.58 13.52
CA ALA A 3 16.74 19.92 12.68
C ALA A 3 16.46 18.43 12.36
N LYS A 4 15.71 17.70 13.22
CA LYS A 4 15.35 16.28 12.97
C LYS A 4 14.19 16.10 11.97
N LYS A 5 13.38 17.13 11.71
CA LYS A 5 12.23 17.04 10.81
C LYS A 5 12.61 17.23 9.34
N TRP A 6 13.68 17.97 9.08
CA TRP A 6 14.19 18.23 7.73
C TRP A 6 14.59 16.96 6.95
N PRO A 7 15.41 16.03 7.51
CA PRO A 7 15.74 14.79 6.80
C PRO A 7 14.52 13.88 6.61
N MET A 8 13.55 13.89 7.54
CA MET A 8 12.29 13.15 7.35
C MET A 8 11.45 13.73 6.21
N PHE A 9 11.38 15.06 6.09
CA PHE A 9 10.67 15.72 5.00
C PHE A 9 11.33 15.44 3.64
N ILE A 10 12.66 15.50 3.56
CA ILE A 10 13.39 15.17 2.34
C ILE A 10 13.15 13.70 1.94
N ALA A 11 13.26 12.77 2.89
CA ALA A 11 13.00 11.35 2.64
C ALA A 11 11.56 11.12 2.14
N PHE A 12 10.58 11.83 2.72
CA PHE A 12 9.20 11.81 2.27
C PHE A 12 9.07 12.29 0.82
N CYS A 13 9.67 13.44 0.47
CA CYS A 13 9.62 13.96 -0.90
C CYS A 13 10.25 12.98 -1.90
N ILE A 14 11.46 12.48 -1.60
CA ILE A 14 12.17 11.53 -2.48
C ILE A 14 11.34 10.27 -2.72
N PHE A 15 10.70 9.74 -1.67
CA PHE A 15 9.88 8.55 -1.77
C PHE A 15 8.67 8.72 -2.69
N HIS A 16 8.11 9.93 -2.79
CA HIS A 16 6.92 10.20 -3.61
C HIS A 16 7.25 10.67 -5.05
N ILE A 17 8.52 10.94 -5.38
CA ILE A 17 8.94 11.31 -6.73
C ILE A 17 8.44 10.32 -7.80
N PRO A 18 8.59 8.99 -7.64
CA PRO A 18 8.13 8.03 -8.66
C PRO A 18 6.62 8.10 -8.90
N VAL A 19 5.83 8.34 -7.85
CA VAL A 19 4.37 8.45 -7.94
C VAL A 19 3.96 9.73 -8.68
N VAL A 20 4.59 10.86 -8.34
CA VAL A 20 4.31 12.14 -9.02
C VAL A 20 4.72 12.06 -10.50
N PHE A 21 5.87 11.45 -10.78
CA PHE A 21 6.33 11.22 -12.14
C PHE A 21 5.36 10.32 -12.94
N SER A 22 4.95 9.21 -12.36
CA SER A 22 3.94 8.28 -12.91
C SER A 22 2.62 9.00 -13.22
N GLY A 23 2.09 9.80 -12.29
CA GLY A 23 0.88 10.59 -12.52
C GLY A 23 1.03 11.61 -13.65
N GLY A 24 2.20 12.22 -13.80
CA GLY A 24 2.51 13.09 -14.94
C GLY A 24 2.48 12.35 -16.29
N LEU A 25 2.99 11.12 -16.35
CA LEU A 25 2.92 10.28 -17.55
C LEU A 25 1.48 9.90 -17.91
N GLU A 26 0.63 9.64 -16.91
CA GLU A 26 -0.79 9.36 -17.13
C GLU A 26 -1.53 10.57 -17.71
N VAL A 27 -1.31 11.77 -17.16
CA VAL A 27 -1.88 13.00 -17.70
C VAL A 27 -1.43 13.23 -19.15
N TYR A 28 -0.15 13.01 -19.44
CA TYR A 28 0.39 13.08 -20.80
C TYR A 28 -0.30 12.09 -21.75
N LEU A 29 -0.51 10.84 -21.31
CA LEU A 29 -1.21 9.82 -22.10
C LEU A 29 -2.67 10.19 -22.36
N VAL A 30 -3.38 10.76 -21.38
CA VAL A 30 -4.77 11.22 -21.60
C VAL A 30 -4.81 12.29 -22.69
N ILE A 31 -3.89 13.26 -22.64
CA ILE A 31 -3.83 14.35 -23.63
C ILE A 31 -3.48 13.86 -25.02
N THR A 32 -2.56 12.90 -25.13
CA THR A 32 -2.00 12.48 -26.43
C THR A 32 -2.68 11.27 -27.05
N ALA A 33 -3.28 10.39 -26.25
CA ALA A 33 -3.83 9.11 -26.69
C ALA A 33 -5.35 8.99 -26.51
N ALA A 34 -6.00 9.86 -25.72
CA ALA A 34 -7.45 9.79 -25.49
C ALA A 34 -8.22 11.04 -25.94
N LEU A 35 -7.65 12.23 -25.76
CA LEU A 35 -8.31 13.50 -26.09
C LEU A 35 -8.32 13.91 -27.59
N PRO A 36 -7.39 13.50 -28.47
CA PRO A 36 -7.42 13.94 -29.86
C PRO A 36 -8.70 13.53 -30.60
N ALA A 37 -9.31 14.48 -31.31
CA ALA A 37 -10.61 14.30 -31.98
C ALA A 37 -10.59 13.14 -33.00
N GLU A 38 -9.48 12.94 -33.70
CA GLU A 38 -9.30 11.84 -34.66
C GLU A 38 -9.42 10.46 -34.00
N ILE A 39 -8.82 10.30 -32.81
CA ILE A 39 -8.89 9.06 -32.04
C ILE A 39 -10.31 8.84 -31.51
N GLN A 40 -10.94 9.90 -31.01
CA GLN A 40 -12.33 9.83 -30.53
C GLN A 40 -13.30 9.45 -31.64
N GLN A 41 -13.13 10.00 -32.84
CA GLN A 41 -13.94 9.64 -34.00
C GLN A 41 -13.68 8.19 -34.44
N ALA A 42 -12.42 7.73 -34.43
CA ALA A 42 -12.09 6.35 -34.73
C ALA A 42 -12.69 5.35 -33.72
N LEU A 43 -12.69 5.69 -32.43
CA LEU A 43 -13.34 4.90 -31.38
C LEU A 43 -14.88 4.94 -31.51
N ALA A 44 -15.46 6.10 -31.83
CA ALA A 44 -16.90 6.25 -32.05
C ALA A 44 -17.37 5.40 -33.23
N LEU A 45 -16.63 5.40 -34.35
CA LEU A 45 -16.93 4.58 -35.52
C LEU A 45 -16.84 3.08 -35.22
N ARG A 46 -15.88 2.67 -34.38
CA ARG A 46 -15.81 1.28 -33.89
C ARG A 46 -17.05 0.90 -33.08
N ASN A 47 -17.48 1.77 -32.16
CA ASN A 47 -18.62 1.48 -31.27
C ASN A 47 -19.99 1.38 -31.96
N ILE A 48 -20.10 1.67 -33.26
CA ILE A 48 -21.38 1.58 -34.01
C ILE A 48 -21.78 0.12 -34.26
N ASP A 49 -20.82 -0.81 -34.41
CA ASP A 49 -21.09 -2.22 -34.74
C ASP A 49 -20.92 -3.15 -33.53
N VAL A 50 -21.78 -3.03 -32.52
CA VAL A 50 -21.75 -3.77 -31.23
C VAL A 50 -21.78 -5.31 -31.33
N SER A 51 -21.92 -5.90 -32.52
CA SER A 51 -22.02 -7.35 -32.73
C SER A 51 -20.74 -8.13 -32.34
N LEU A 52 -19.57 -7.46 -32.38
CA LEU A 52 -18.25 -8.05 -32.11
C LEU A 52 -17.58 -7.51 -30.81
N TYR A 53 -18.17 -6.51 -30.15
CA TYR A 53 -17.53 -5.75 -29.06
C TYR A 53 -17.77 -6.27 -27.63
N SER A 54 -18.38 -7.44 -27.46
CA SER A 54 -18.36 -8.12 -26.15
C SER A 54 -17.00 -8.77 -25.85
N VAL A 55 -16.12 -8.91 -26.85
CA VAL A 55 -14.91 -9.76 -26.74
C VAL A 55 -13.61 -9.02 -27.03
N THR A 56 -13.63 -7.90 -27.75
CA THR A 56 -12.41 -7.25 -28.27
C THR A 56 -12.25 -5.82 -27.78
N GLY A 57 -11.51 -5.65 -26.69
CA GLY A 57 -11.06 -4.35 -26.23
C GLY A 57 -9.73 -3.95 -26.80
N THR A 58 -9.61 -2.69 -27.18
CA THR A 58 -8.34 -2.14 -27.61
C THR A 58 -7.52 -1.69 -26.40
N LEU A 59 -6.91 -2.63 -25.70
CA LEU A 59 -5.83 -2.34 -24.74
C LEU A 59 -4.51 -2.24 -25.50
N ARG A 60 -3.93 -1.04 -25.58
CA ARG A 60 -2.63 -0.82 -26.23
C ARG A 60 -1.61 -0.29 -25.24
N LEU A 61 -0.56 -1.07 -25.00
CA LEU A 61 0.63 -0.62 -24.29
C LEU A 61 1.53 0.18 -25.25
N GLN A 62 1.27 1.48 -25.38
CA GLN A 62 2.21 2.43 -25.98
C GLN A 62 3.45 2.60 -25.10
N THR A 63 4.59 3.04 -25.66
CA THR A 63 5.87 3.17 -24.96
C THR A 63 5.77 3.89 -23.61
N VAL A 64 5.02 4.99 -23.52
CA VAL A 64 4.83 5.75 -22.27
C VAL A 64 3.99 4.97 -21.25
N SER A 65 2.93 4.28 -21.71
CA SER A 65 2.10 3.42 -20.83
C SER A 65 2.85 2.18 -20.35
N LEU A 66 3.78 1.65 -21.15
CA LEU A 66 4.66 0.55 -20.75
C LEU A 66 5.63 0.99 -19.66
N ILE A 67 6.23 2.17 -19.78
CA ILE A 67 7.09 2.74 -18.73
C ILE A 67 6.30 2.91 -17.43
N ASN A 68 5.09 3.46 -17.51
CA ASN A 68 4.24 3.63 -16.33
C ASN A 68 3.86 2.28 -15.69
N PHE A 69 3.53 1.29 -16.53
CA PHE A 69 3.22 -0.06 -16.09
C PHE A 69 4.41 -0.71 -15.36
N ILE A 70 5.63 -0.60 -15.90
CA ILE A 70 6.84 -1.14 -15.27
C ILE A 70 7.11 -0.47 -13.92
N ILE A 71 6.94 0.85 -13.81
CA ILE A 71 7.12 1.58 -12.55
C ILE A 71 6.13 1.05 -11.49
N MET A 72 4.85 0.93 -11.85
CA MET A 72 3.79 0.49 -10.94
C MET A 72 3.96 -0.97 -10.51
N VAL A 73 4.16 -1.87 -11.47
CA VAL A 73 4.37 -3.30 -11.19
C VAL A 73 5.65 -3.51 -10.40
N GLY A 74 6.74 -2.86 -10.81
CA GLY A 74 8.03 -2.91 -10.11
C GLY A 74 7.89 -2.45 -8.65
N ALA A 75 7.19 -1.36 -8.39
CA ALA A 75 6.96 -0.85 -7.05
C ALA A 75 6.21 -1.88 -6.16
N VAL A 76 5.16 -2.51 -6.69
CA VAL A 76 4.36 -3.52 -5.96
C VAL A 76 5.22 -4.68 -5.46
N PHE A 77 6.22 -5.11 -6.21
CA PHE A 77 7.14 -6.18 -5.78
C PHE A 77 8.30 -5.69 -4.91
N VAL A 78 8.85 -4.52 -5.21
CA VAL A 78 10.01 -3.96 -4.49
C VAL A 78 9.65 -3.59 -3.04
N TYR A 79 8.45 -3.03 -2.81
CA TYR A 79 8.04 -2.60 -1.48
C TYR A 79 8.01 -3.71 -0.41
N PRO A 80 7.39 -4.89 -0.63
CA PRO A 80 7.43 -5.97 0.33
C PRO A 80 8.84 -6.49 0.60
N ILE A 81 9.70 -6.54 -0.42
CA ILE A 81 11.10 -6.95 -0.27
C ILE A 81 11.84 -5.97 0.64
N ALA A 82 11.74 -4.66 0.35
CA ALA A 82 12.34 -3.62 1.16
C ALA A 82 11.80 -3.64 2.61
N SER A 83 10.49 -3.83 2.77
CA SER A 83 9.83 -3.98 4.08
C SER A 83 10.41 -5.15 4.87
N PHE A 84 10.62 -6.31 4.24
CA PHE A 84 11.23 -7.46 4.88
C PHE A 84 12.68 -7.19 5.34
N PHE A 85 13.49 -6.54 4.50
CA PHE A 85 14.86 -6.16 4.89
C PHE A 85 14.88 -5.20 6.08
N ILE A 86 14.01 -4.18 6.07
CA ILE A 86 13.88 -3.22 7.18
C ILE A 86 13.38 -3.92 8.45
N ALA A 87 12.42 -4.84 8.31
CA ALA A 87 11.90 -5.62 9.42
C ALA A 87 12.97 -6.52 10.03
N ALA A 88 13.75 -7.23 9.22
CA ALA A 88 14.87 -8.06 9.67
C ALA A 88 15.90 -7.24 10.44
N ARG A 89 16.27 -6.06 9.93
CA ARG A 89 17.20 -5.14 10.60
C ARG A 89 16.62 -4.61 11.92
N THR A 90 15.35 -4.25 11.93
CA THR A 90 14.65 -3.76 13.13
C THR A 90 14.59 -4.85 14.20
N LEU A 91 14.29 -6.10 13.83
CA LEU A 91 14.27 -7.24 14.73
C LEU A 91 15.66 -7.55 15.31
N PHE A 92 16.71 -7.44 14.50
CA PHE A 92 18.09 -7.57 14.96
C PHE A 92 18.44 -6.52 16.03
N LEU A 93 18.07 -5.26 15.80
CA LEU A 93 18.29 -4.17 16.77
C LEU A 93 17.44 -4.35 18.05
N LEU A 94 16.19 -4.81 17.91
CA LEU A 94 15.30 -5.08 19.03
C LEU A 94 15.85 -6.16 19.97
N ASN A 95 16.51 -7.18 19.42
CA ASN A 95 17.12 -8.23 20.22
C ASN A 95 18.26 -7.72 21.10
N ARG A 96 19.01 -6.72 20.61
CA ARG A 96 20.12 -6.07 21.33
C ARG A 96 19.66 -5.06 22.38
N HIS A 97 18.45 -4.52 22.25
CA HIS A 97 17.89 -3.60 23.23
C HIS A 97 17.41 -4.33 24.51
N VAL A 98 17.61 -3.68 25.66
CA VAL A 98 17.06 -4.11 26.95
C VAL A 98 15.60 -3.65 27.04
N LEU A 99 14.69 -4.50 26.55
CA LEU A 99 13.25 -4.37 26.75
C LEU A 99 12.73 -5.54 27.57
N SER A 100 11.62 -5.32 28.28
CA SER A 100 10.87 -6.40 28.93
C SER A 100 10.42 -7.46 27.91
N LYS A 101 10.25 -8.71 28.36
CA LYS A 101 9.79 -9.82 27.49
C LYS A 101 8.48 -9.47 26.77
N THR A 102 7.56 -8.81 27.49
CA THR A 102 6.29 -8.33 26.96
C THR A 102 6.49 -7.23 25.91
N GLY A 103 7.35 -6.24 26.16
CA GLY A 103 7.63 -5.17 25.19
C GLY A 103 8.31 -5.68 23.91
N LYS A 104 9.21 -6.67 24.03
CA LYS A 104 9.79 -7.34 22.86
C LYS A 104 8.74 -8.09 22.05
N ALA A 105 7.80 -8.77 22.70
CA ALA A 105 6.71 -9.48 22.03
C ALA A 105 5.76 -8.51 21.29
N GLU A 106 5.42 -7.38 21.90
CA GLU A 106 4.60 -6.34 21.27
C GLU A 106 5.28 -5.73 20.03
N HIS A 107 6.57 -5.40 20.11
CA HIS A 107 7.31 -4.90 18.94
C HIS A 107 7.46 -5.96 17.84
N ARG A 108 7.67 -7.23 18.18
CA ARG A 108 7.70 -8.32 17.19
C ARG A 108 6.36 -8.46 16.47
N SER A 109 5.25 -8.43 17.21
CA SER A 109 3.91 -8.48 16.64
C SER A 109 3.63 -7.28 15.74
N PHE A 110 4.04 -6.08 16.15
CA PHE A 110 3.95 -4.86 15.35
C PHE A 110 4.74 -4.98 14.03
N ILE A 111 6.00 -5.42 14.07
CA ILE A 111 6.83 -5.59 12.87
C ILE A 111 6.23 -6.65 11.94
N ALA A 112 5.72 -7.76 12.47
CA ALA A 112 5.03 -8.78 11.68
C ALA A 112 3.78 -8.21 10.99
N GLY A 113 3.01 -7.37 11.69
CA GLY A 113 1.88 -6.64 11.12
C GLY A 113 2.27 -5.76 9.94
N LEU A 114 3.34 -4.95 10.09
CA LEU A 114 3.87 -4.11 9.00
C LEU A 114 4.32 -4.92 7.77
N CYS A 115 4.98 -6.06 7.99
CA CYS A 115 5.36 -6.96 6.91
C CYS A 115 4.12 -7.50 6.17
N LEU A 116 3.10 -7.92 6.92
CA LEU A 116 1.87 -8.45 6.33
C LEU A 116 1.10 -7.37 5.55
N GLN A 117 1.04 -6.14 6.07
CA GLN A 117 0.47 -4.99 5.37
C GLN A 117 1.20 -4.72 4.04
N SER A 118 2.53 -4.79 4.05
CA SER A 118 3.33 -4.58 2.83
C SER A 118 3.15 -5.69 1.77
N LEU A 119 2.66 -6.88 2.16
CA LEU A 119 2.35 -7.97 1.24
C LEU A 119 0.94 -7.87 0.63
N LEU A 120 0.02 -7.13 1.25
CA LEU A 120 -1.36 -7.00 0.77
C LEU A 120 -1.44 -6.55 -0.70
N PRO A 121 -0.71 -5.50 -1.15
CA PRO A 121 -0.77 -5.05 -2.54
C PRO A 121 -0.29 -6.12 -3.53
N VAL A 122 0.66 -6.98 -3.15
CA VAL A 122 1.07 -8.10 -4.00
C VAL A 122 -0.06 -9.10 -4.13
N LEU A 123 -0.68 -9.49 -3.02
CA LEU A 123 -1.76 -10.48 -3.02
C LEU A 123 -2.99 -9.99 -3.81
N THR A 124 -3.29 -8.70 -3.76
CA THR A 124 -4.46 -8.13 -4.43
C THR A 124 -4.16 -7.65 -5.85
N TYR A 125 -3.02 -7.05 -6.13
CA TYR A 125 -2.79 -6.43 -7.45
C TYR A 125 -2.21 -7.45 -8.44
N PHE A 126 -1.47 -8.45 -7.96
CA PHE A 126 -0.83 -9.45 -8.83
C PHE A 126 -1.83 -10.15 -9.76
N PRO A 127 -2.99 -10.66 -9.29
CA PRO A 127 -3.98 -11.28 -10.19
C PRO A 127 -4.46 -10.31 -11.27
N THR A 128 -4.68 -9.04 -10.91
CA THR A 128 -5.13 -7.99 -11.84
C THR A 128 -4.08 -7.71 -12.91
N PHE A 129 -2.79 -7.67 -12.54
CA PHE A 129 -1.70 -7.47 -13.49
C PHE A 129 -1.54 -8.65 -14.45
N VAL A 130 -1.67 -9.88 -13.95
CA VAL A 130 -1.61 -11.09 -14.81
C VAL A 130 -2.74 -11.06 -15.84
N LEU A 131 -3.96 -10.74 -15.40
CA LEU A 131 -5.10 -10.61 -16.30
C LEU A 131 -4.93 -9.46 -17.29
N TYR A 132 -4.37 -8.33 -16.86
CA TYR A 132 -4.07 -7.21 -17.75
C TYR A 132 -3.07 -7.60 -18.85
N VAL A 133 -1.97 -8.28 -18.50
CA VAL A 133 -1.00 -8.78 -19.48
C VAL A 133 -1.65 -9.79 -20.42
N HIS A 134 -2.50 -10.68 -19.90
CA HIS A 134 -3.25 -11.63 -20.73
C HIS A 134 -4.16 -10.92 -21.75
N CYS A 135 -4.91 -9.91 -21.33
CA CYS A 135 -5.78 -9.14 -22.22
C CYS A 135 -4.98 -8.40 -23.30
N VAL A 136 -3.81 -7.85 -22.96
CA VAL A 136 -2.92 -7.20 -23.94
C VAL A 136 -2.37 -8.20 -24.96
N LEU A 137 -1.93 -9.38 -24.53
CA LEU A 137 -1.34 -10.38 -25.43
C LEU A 137 -2.36 -11.03 -26.37
N THR A 138 -3.57 -11.28 -25.86
CA THR A 138 -4.64 -11.96 -26.62
C THR A 138 -5.53 -10.98 -27.39
N GLY A 139 -5.50 -9.69 -27.05
CA GLY A 139 -6.45 -8.70 -27.54
C GLY A 139 -7.89 -8.94 -27.08
N THR A 140 -8.09 -9.84 -26.11
CA THR A 140 -9.41 -10.17 -25.56
C THR A 140 -9.72 -9.31 -24.35
N GLU A 141 -10.99 -8.93 -24.20
CA GLU A 141 -11.47 -8.27 -22.99
C GLU A 141 -11.94 -9.27 -21.95
N MET A 142 -11.44 -9.11 -20.72
CA MET A 142 -11.97 -9.80 -19.56
C MET A 142 -12.73 -8.82 -18.68
N LEU A 143 -14.07 -8.98 -18.62
CA LEU A 143 -14.95 -8.16 -17.78
C LEU A 143 -14.45 -8.06 -16.32
N PHE A 144 -13.93 -9.17 -15.78
CA PHE A 144 -13.36 -9.17 -14.43
C PHE A 144 -12.15 -8.24 -14.29
N GLN A 145 -11.27 -8.15 -15.30
CA GLN A 145 -10.15 -7.21 -15.26
C GLN A 145 -10.65 -5.76 -15.31
N GLN A 146 -11.64 -5.47 -16.16
CA GLN A 146 -12.17 -4.13 -16.38
C GLN A 146 -12.90 -3.56 -15.15
N TYR A 147 -13.74 -4.37 -14.49
CA TYR A 147 -14.43 -3.94 -13.27
C TYR A 147 -13.59 -4.14 -12.01
N GLY A 148 -12.74 -5.17 -11.99
CA GLY A 148 -11.88 -5.49 -10.86
C GLY A 148 -10.78 -4.46 -10.62
N ILE A 149 -10.36 -3.70 -11.64
CA ILE A 149 -9.28 -2.71 -11.53
C ILE A 149 -9.53 -1.63 -10.47
N TYR A 150 -10.79 -1.36 -10.10
CA TYR A 150 -11.12 -0.41 -9.03
C TYR A 150 -11.22 -1.08 -7.66
N LEU A 151 -11.69 -2.33 -7.62
CA LEU A 151 -11.88 -3.07 -6.38
C LEU A 151 -10.53 -3.52 -5.80
N MET A 152 -9.63 -4.02 -6.64
CA MET A 152 -8.38 -4.63 -6.20
C MET A 152 -7.42 -3.64 -5.51
N PRO A 153 -7.33 -2.37 -5.96
CA PRO A 153 -6.68 -1.28 -5.22
C PRO A 153 -7.28 -0.92 -3.87
N THR A 154 -8.61 -1.06 -3.76
CA THR A 154 -9.34 -0.69 -2.55
C THR A 154 -9.22 -1.78 -1.48
N THR A 155 -9.04 -3.04 -1.88
CA THR A 155 -8.97 -4.19 -0.96
C THR A 155 -7.86 -4.07 0.10
N PRO A 156 -6.59 -3.72 -0.22
CA PRO A 156 -5.58 -3.47 0.81
C PRO A 156 -5.98 -2.37 1.79
N ALA A 157 -6.57 -1.27 1.30
CA ALA A 157 -7.01 -0.16 2.14
C ALA A 157 -8.14 -0.57 3.11
N LEU A 158 -8.99 -1.51 2.71
CA LEU A 158 -10.02 -2.08 3.58
C LEU A 158 -9.45 -3.04 4.62
N ILE A 159 -8.45 -3.86 4.25
CA ILE A 159 -7.88 -4.89 5.14
C ILE A 159 -6.88 -4.28 6.15
N ASP A 160 -6.17 -3.22 5.77
CA ASP A 160 -5.11 -2.58 6.55
C ASP A 160 -5.51 -2.19 8.00
N PRO A 161 -6.70 -1.58 8.25
CA PRO A 161 -7.17 -1.30 9.60
C PRO A 161 -7.39 -2.56 10.45
N PHE A 162 -7.85 -3.65 9.86
CA PHE A 162 -8.08 -4.92 10.58
C PHE A 162 -6.76 -5.59 11.00
N LEU A 163 -5.74 -5.53 10.13
CA LEU A 163 -4.39 -5.99 10.49
C LEU A 163 -3.81 -5.13 11.61
N THR A 164 -3.96 -3.81 11.51
CA THR A 164 -3.53 -2.87 12.55
C THR A 164 -4.18 -3.21 13.90
N LEU A 165 -5.49 -3.45 13.94
CA LEU A 165 -6.21 -3.84 15.15
C LEU A 165 -5.73 -5.17 15.74
N THR A 166 -5.32 -6.11 14.90
CA THR A 166 -4.90 -7.45 15.33
C THR A 166 -3.47 -7.44 15.88
N PHE A 167 -2.54 -6.83 15.15
CA PHE A 167 -1.10 -6.90 15.42
C PHE A 167 -0.57 -5.74 16.29
N MET A 168 -1.29 -4.62 16.36
CA MET A 168 -0.86 -3.45 17.17
C MET A 168 -1.60 -3.40 18.51
N VAL A 169 -1.11 -4.17 19.48
CA VAL A 169 -1.64 -4.25 20.86
C VAL A 169 -1.96 -2.89 21.50
N PRO A 170 -1.08 -1.87 21.49
CA PRO A 170 -1.40 -0.58 22.10
C PRO A 170 -2.56 0.14 21.39
N PHE A 171 -2.68 -0.02 20.07
CA PHE A 171 -3.76 0.57 19.28
C PHE A 171 -5.10 -0.11 19.56
N ARG A 172 -5.11 -1.45 19.56
CA ARG A 172 -6.28 -2.26 19.96
C ARG A 172 -6.78 -1.86 21.34
N ASN A 173 -5.87 -1.72 22.30
CA ASN A 173 -6.22 -1.35 23.68
C ASN A 173 -6.83 0.06 23.77
N ARG A 174 -6.35 1.02 22.96
CA ARG A 174 -6.95 2.36 22.90
C ARG A 174 -8.36 2.32 22.34
N ILE A 175 -8.57 1.60 21.24
CA ILE A 175 -9.91 1.49 20.63
C ILE A 175 -10.89 0.81 21.58
N LEU A 176 -10.50 -0.31 22.20
CA LEU A 176 -11.33 -0.99 23.22
C LEU A 176 -11.67 -0.08 24.40
N THR A 177 -10.78 0.85 24.76
CA THR A 177 -11.05 1.85 25.80
C THR A 177 -12.04 2.91 25.30
N TRP A 178 -11.89 3.39 24.05
CA TRP A 178 -12.80 4.35 23.44
C TRP A 178 -14.23 3.81 23.28
N VAL A 179 -14.37 2.54 22.90
CA VAL A 179 -15.68 1.89 22.80
C VAL A 179 -16.23 1.40 24.14
N GLY A 180 -15.56 1.72 25.26
CA GLY A 180 -16.03 1.37 26.61
C GLY A 180 -15.91 -0.10 27.00
N LEU A 181 -15.36 -0.96 26.13
CA LEU A 181 -15.17 -2.39 26.38
C LEU A 181 -14.00 -2.69 27.31
N ARG A 182 -13.12 -1.71 27.58
CA ARG A 182 -11.98 -1.85 28.50
C ARG A 182 -11.81 -0.61 29.36
N LYS A 183 -11.67 -0.80 30.68
CA LYS A 183 -11.35 0.31 31.59
C LYS A 183 -9.91 0.79 31.36
N PRO A 184 -9.65 2.11 31.34
CA PRO A 184 -8.28 2.62 31.24
C PRO A 184 -7.46 2.06 32.40
N ARG A 185 -6.23 1.62 32.11
CA ARG A 185 -5.28 1.21 33.15
C ARG A 185 -5.00 2.46 34.00
N VAL A 186 -5.59 2.53 35.18
CA VAL A 186 -5.20 3.48 36.21
C VAL A 186 -3.80 3.08 36.66
N VAL A 187 -2.78 3.79 36.18
CA VAL A 187 -1.43 3.67 36.72
C VAL A 187 -1.49 4.24 38.13
N ASN A 188 -1.51 3.37 39.13
CA ASN A 188 -1.60 3.77 40.52
C ASN A 188 -0.30 4.51 40.90
N SER A 189 -0.38 5.83 41.02
CA SER A 189 0.75 6.74 41.30
C SER A 189 1.47 6.43 42.61
N ASN A 190 0.85 5.66 43.51
CA ASN A 190 1.44 5.21 44.77
C ASN A 190 2.64 4.26 44.57
N ASN A 191 2.76 3.57 43.44
CA ASN A 191 3.91 2.68 43.14
C ASN A 191 5.12 3.42 42.55
N LEU A 192 4.95 4.65 42.05
CA LEU A 192 6.07 5.46 41.57
C LEU A 192 6.84 6.09 42.74
N MET A 193 6.13 6.47 43.81
CA MET A 193 6.75 7.04 45.02
C MET A 193 7.49 6.01 45.88
N SER A 194 7.14 4.72 45.84
CA SER A 194 7.86 3.68 46.58
C SER A 194 9.21 3.33 45.95
N VAL A 195 9.32 3.41 44.62
CA VAL A 195 10.59 3.19 43.90
C VAL A 195 11.54 4.36 44.08
N THR A 196 11.06 5.60 44.13
CA THR A 196 11.93 6.77 44.38
C THR A 196 12.48 6.81 45.81
N ARG A 197 11.78 6.23 46.79
CA ARG A 197 12.23 6.16 48.19
C ARG A 197 13.23 5.05 48.49
N SER A 198 13.47 4.09 47.58
CA SER A 198 14.50 3.06 47.78
C SER A 198 15.88 3.44 47.22
N PHE A 199 16.03 4.65 46.68
CA PHE A 199 17.26 5.20 46.11
C PHE A 199 17.76 6.47 46.82
N THR A 200 17.22 6.76 48.01
CA THR A 200 17.71 7.78 48.96
C THR A 200 18.05 7.10 50.27
#